data_AF-S2ZRH7-F1
#
_entry.id   AF-S2ZRH7-F1
#
_cell.length_a   1.000
_cell.length_b   1.000
_cell.length_c   1.000
_cell.angle_alpha   90.00
_cell.angle_beta   90.00
_cell.angle_gamma   90.00
#
_symmetry.space_group_name_H-M   'P 1'
#
loop_
_entity.id
_entity.type
_entity.pdbx_description
1 polymer ?
#
loop_
_entity_poly.entity_id
_entity_poly.type
_entity_poly.pdbx_seq_one_letter_code
_entity_poly.pdbx_strand_id
1 'polypeptide(L)'
;MWLHNEISLFKQNIEMLRVNQRIGRLAYLWGVLGLMVSKFLAYLIFGLLVVLIQGSSLQDSQYLSYIYFGCLQIIHVIASIFILKRRLNDCGSSLWYMILVPIACLSLWVYWGMSFSWKSISETFINTNFYWDGFFWEYFVLACFALPLSVTDSNEYGLDEGRDSYNNYIIAYDRSSTVSEDKDIGTFDYVCGCIWDVLFVKPFDIKGRASVSAFWVGLVGSRLFMDVIMYMAISVVSLIVQRGIPLYIPRWGFMVILIWPAIAMITLSIRRLHDSLLSGLWIIGLFVPYINIFVSYHLLFKKSWHIES
;
A
#
# COMPACT_ATOMS: atom_id res chain seq x y z
N MET A 1 -12.93 21.29 -9.36
CA MET A 1 -13.87 20.49 -8.56
C MET A 1 -13.13 20.00 -7.31
N TRP A 2 -13.68 20.27 -6.11
CA TRP A 2 -13.48 19.49 -4.87
C TRP A 2 -12.12 19.47 -4.14
N LEU A 3 -11.73 20.60 -3.56
CA LEU A 3 -10.67 20.67 -2.53
C LEU A 3 -11.05 21.61 -1.39
N HIS A 4 -12.35 21.63 -1.02
CA HIS A 4 -12.84 22.46 0.10
C HIS A 4 -13.34 21.63 1.27
N ASN A 5 -13.65 20.34 1.09
CA ASN A 5 -14.09 19.47 2.17
C ASN A 5 -13.56 18.04 1.99
N GLU A 6 -12.62 17.65 2.85
CA GLU A 6 -12.01 16.32 2.86
C GLU A 6 -13.04 15.21 3.09
N ILE A 7 -14.02 15.44 3.97
CA ILE A 7 -15.02 14.43 4.32
C ILE A 7 -15.93 14.15 3.12
N SER A 8 -16.32 15.21 2.39
CA SER A 8 -17.11 14.99 1.19
C SER A 8 -16.29 14.21 0.18
N LEU A 9 -15.04 14.62 -0.10
CA LEU A 9 -14.17 13.96 -1.06
C LEU A 9 -13.95 12.49 -0.71
N PHE A 10 -13.76 12.18 0.57
CA PHE A 10 -13.66 10.81 1.06
C PHE A 10 -14.92 9.98 0.77
N LYS A 11 -16.12 10.54 0.98
CA LYS A 11 -17.39 9.87 0.62
C LYS A 11 -17.47 9.60 -0.88
N GLN A 12 -17.08 10.56 -1.71
CA GLN A 12 -17.00 10.35 -3.16
C GLN A 12 -16.01 9.26 -3.54
N ASN A 13 -14.82 9.22 -2.91
CA ASN A 13 -13.84 8.17 -3.18
C ASN A 13 -14.41 6.77 -2.87
N ILE A 14 -15.15 6.62 -1.77
CA ILE A 14 -15.83 5.36 -1.45
C ILE A 14 -16.87 4.99 -2.51
N GLU A 15 -17.64 5.96 -2.99
CA GLU A 15 -18.62 5.75 -4.06
C GLU A 15 -17.93 5.33 -5.38
N MET A 16 -16.82 5.98 -5.75
CA MET A 16 -16.04 5.61 -6.92
C MET A 16 -15.49 4.19 -6.84
N LEU A 17 -15.11 3.69 -5.65
CA LEU A 17 -14.71 2.28 -5.48
C LEU A 17 -15.85 1.30 -5.81
N ARG A 18 -17.11 1.70 -5.65
CA ARG A 18 -18.26 0.86 -5.99
C ARG A 18 -18.54 0.87 -7.49
N VAL A 19 -18.42 2.03 -8.12
CA VAL A 19 -18.72 2.25 -9.55
C VAL A 19 -17.61 1.72 -10.44
N ASN A 20 -16.34 2.00 -10.11
CA ASN A 20 -15.19 1.59 -10.92
C ASN A 20 -14.78 0.17 -10.54
N GLN A 21 -15.20 -0.79 -11.37
CA GLN A 21 -15.00 -2.22 -11.15
C GLN A 21 -13.86 -2.83 -11.98
N ARG A 22 -13.00 -2.00 -12.58
CA ARG A 22 -11.84 -2.44 -13.39
C ARG A 22 -10.54 -2.13 -12.67
N ILE A 23 -9.50 -2.93 -12.91
CA ILE A 23 -8.15 -2.68 -12.42
C ILE A 23 -7.11 -3.09 -13.47
N GLY A 24 -6.23 -2.15 -13.82
CA GLY A 24 -5.15 -2.38 -14.76
C GLY A 24 -4.10 -3.36 -14.24
N ARG A 25 -3.26 -3.88 -15.15
CA ARG A 25 -2.27 -4.93 -14.85
C ARG A 25 -1.30 -4.57 -13.72
N LEU A 26 -0.73 -3.36 -13.75
CA LEU A 26 0.25 -2.92 -12.76
C LEU A 26 -0.40 -2.80 -11.36
N ALA A 27 -1.60 -2.24 -11.30
CA ALA A 27 -2.38 -2.13 -10.08
C ALA A 27 -2.79 -3.51 -9.53
N TYR A 28 -3.12 -4.45 -10.41
CA TYR A 28 -3.42 -5.83 -10.03
C TYR A 28 -2.21 -6.54 -9.42
N LEU A 29 -1.05 -6.48 -10.08
CA LEU A 29 0.20 -7.08 -9.57
C LEU A 29 0.62 -6.47 -8.23
N TRP A 30 0.47 -5.15 -8.09
CA TRP A 30 0.66 -4.47 -6.81
C TRP A 30 -0.32 -4.99 -5.74
N GLY A 31 -1.57 -5.20 -6.14
CA GLY A 31 -2.60 -5.83 -5.31
C GLY A 31 -2.17 -7.21 -4.78
N VAL A 32 -1.73 -8.10 -5.68
CA VAL A 32 -1.28 -9.45 -5.34
C VAL A 32 -0.06 -9.43 -4.41
N LEU A 33 0.95 -8.60 -4.72
CA LEU A 33 2.12 -8.41 -3.85
C LEU A 33 1.71 -7.85 -2.48
N GLY A 34 0.81 -6.88 -2.47
CA GLY A 34 0.27 -6.27 -1.26
C GLY A 34 -0.49 -7.25 -0.39
N LEU A 35 -1.24 -8.20 -0.96
CA LEU A 35 -1.90 -9.28 -0.23
C LEU A 35 -0.88 -10.15 0.52
N MET A 36 0.19 -10.54 -0.18
CA MET A 36 1.28 -11.33 0.38
C MET A 36 1.94 -10.62 1.57
N VAL A 37 2.32 -9.35 1.38
CA VAL A 37 2.98 -8.55 2.42
C VAL A 37 2.04 -8.23 3.58
N SER A 38 0.77 -7.88 3.30
CA SER A 38 -0.21 -7.54 4.35
C SER A 38 -0.53 -8.73 5.23
N LYS A 39 -0.59 -9.93 4.66
CA LYS A 39 -0.71 -11.16 5.44
C LYS A 39 0.49 -11.29 6.38
N PHE A 40 1.71 -11.24 5.88
CA PHE A 40 2.92 -11.31 6.71
C PHE A 40 2.95 -10.25 7.83
N LEU A 41 2.61 -8.99 7.50
CA LEU A 41 2.57 -7.89 8.46
C LEU A 41 1.56 -8.15 9.58
N ALA A 42 0.38 -8.69 9.27
CA ALA A 42 -0.64 -8.99 10.26
C ALA A 42 -0.19 -10.08 11.25
N TYR A 43 0.49 -11.14 10.77
CA TYR A 43 1.09 -12.15 11.64
C TYR A 43 2.20 -11.56 12.52
N LEU A 44 3.05 -10.70 11.95
CA LEU A 44 4.14 -10.05 12.69
C LEU A 44 3.60 -9.14 13.81
N ILE A 45 2.56 -8.34 13.53
CA ILE A 45 1.89 -7.49 14.52
C ILE A 45 1.31 -8.36 15.65
N PHE A 46 0.64 -9.45 15.31
CA PHE A 46 0.09 -10.36 16.33
C PHE A 46 1.19 -11.00 17.18
N GLY A 47 2.27 -11.48 16.56
CA GLY A 47 3.41 -12.04 17.28
C GLY A 47 4.05 -11.04 18.25
N LEU A 48 4.23 -9.78 17.82
CA LEU A 48 4.70 -8.70 18.68
C LEU A 48 3.71 -8.40 19.82
N LEU A 49 2.42 -8.38 19.54
CA LEU A 49 1.37 -8.16 20.54
C LEU A 49 1.42 -9.25 21.63
N VAL A 50 1.59 -10.51 21.23
CA VAL A 50 1.73 -11.64 22.16
C VAL A 50 2.96 -11.47 23.06
N VAL A 51 4.12 -11.08 22.49
CA VAL A 51 5.35 -10.83 23.26
C VAL A 51 5.18 -9.66 24.23
N LEU A 52 4.52 -8.57 23.81
CA LEU A 52 4.28 -7.39 24.63
C LEU A 52 3.29 -7.65 25.79
N ILE A 53 2.36 -8.60 25.62
CA ILE A 53 1.32 -8.95 26.61
C ILE A 53 1.78 -10.12 27.53
N GLN A 54 3.06 -10.53 27.54
CA GLN A 54 3.61 -11.60 28.40
C GLN A 54 3.62 -11.28 29.92
N GLY A 55 2.45 -10.96 30.48
CA GLY A 55 2.14 -10.91 31.91
C GLY A 55 0.78 -11.54 32.25
N SER A 56 -0.03 -11.98 31.27
CA SER A 56 -1.32 -12.61 31.51
C SER A 56 -1.41 -14.02 30.89
N SER A 57 -1.88 -14.98 31.69
CA SER A 57 -2.25 -16.36 31.35
C SER A 57 -2.63 -16.57 29.87
N LEU A 58 -1.70 -17.12 29.09
CA LEU A 58 -1.84 -17.32 27.65
C LEU A 58 -2.73 -18.53 27.29
N GLN A 59 -3.26 -19.30 28.26
CA GLN A 59 -4.14 -20.44 27.97
C GLN A 59 -5.52 -20.00 27.45
N ASP A 60 -6.00 -18.81 27.84
CA ASP A 60 -7.19 -18.18 27.25
C ASP A 60 -6.92 -17.54 25.88
N SER A 61 -5.64 -17.45 25.47
CA SER A 61 -5.21 -16.77 24.24
C SER A 61 -5.30 -17.65 22.98
N GLN A 62 -5.34 -18.98 23.10
CA GLN A 62 -5.39 -19.85 21.92
C GLN A 62 -6.69 -19.64 21.15
N TYR A 63 -7.84 -19.61 21.83
CA TYR A 63 -9.13 -19.36 21.20
C TYR A 63 -9.21 -17.96 20.57
N LEU A 64 -8.68 -16.94 21.26
CA LEU A 64 -8.61 -15.57 20.74
C LEU A 64 -7.69 -15.47 19.51
N SER A 65 -6.56 -16.19 19.51
CA SER A 65 -5.65 -16.27 18.37
C SER A 65 -6.32 -16.95 17.18
N TYR A 66 -7.08 -18.02 17.39
CA TYR A 66 -7.85 -18.69 16.35
C TYR A 66 -8.94 -17.79 15.74
N ILE A 67 -9.67 -17.04 16.57
CA ILE A 67 -10.64 -16.05 16.08
C ILE A 67 -9.93 -14.98 15.25
N TYR A 68 -8.82 -14.44 15.76
CA TYR A 68 -8.08 -13.38 15.08
C TYR A 68 -7.52 -13.83 13.72
N PHE A 69 -6.82 -14.97 13.68
CA PHE A 69 -6.27 -15.53 12.44
C PHE A 69 -7.39 -15.96 11.48
N GLY A 70 -8.49 -16.52 11.99
CA GLY A 70 -9.67 -16.84 11.20
C GLY A 70 -10.27 -15.60 10.53
N CYS A 71 -10.47 -14.51 11.28
CA CYS A 71 -10.96 -13.24 10.74
C CYS A 71 -10.00 -12.65 9.69
N LEU A 72 -8.69 -12.65 9.96
CA LEU A 72 -7.69 -12.18 9.00
C LEU A 72 -7.70 -12.99 7.71
N GLN A 73 -7.85 -14.31 7.80
CA GLN A 73 -7.90 -15.20 6.64
C GLN A 73 -9.20 -15.00 5.84
N ILE A 74 -10.34 -14.75 6.49
CA ILE A 74 -11.59 -14.39 5.81
C ILE A 74 -11.41 -13.07 5.04
N ILE A 75 -10.84 -12.04 5.69
CA ILE A 75 -10.56 -10.76 5.03
C ILE A 75 -9.59 -10.95 3.86
N HIS A 76 -8.57 -11.80 4.03
CA HIS A 76 -7.63 -12.15 2.95
C HIS A 76 -8.36 -12.70 1.73
N VAL A 77 -9.22 -13.69 1.93
CA VAL A 77 -10.00 -14.32 0.85
C VAL A 77 -10.92 -13.32 0.18
N ILE A 78 -11.61 -12.47 0.95
CA ILE A 78 -12.47 -11.40 0.40
C ILE A 78 -11.66 -10.43 -0.46
N ALA A 79 -10.48 -10.01 0.00
CA ALA A 79 -9.60 -9.10 -0.73
C ALA A 79 -9.07 -9.74 -2.03
N SER A 80 -8.68 -11.02 -1.98
CA SER A 80 -8.28 -11.80 -3.16
C SER A 80 -9.40 -11.91 -4.20
N ILE A 81 -10.62 -12.24 -3.77
CA ILE A 81 -11.81 -12.31 -4.63
C ILE A 81 -12.08 -10.94 -5.28
N PHE A 82 -11.99 -9.85 -4.51
CA PHE A 82 -12.27 -8.51 -5.02
C PHE A 82 -11.27 -8.06 -6.08
N ILE A 83 -9.97 -8.27 -5.85
CA ILE A 83 -8.89 -7.91 -6.78
C ILE A 83 -8.98 -8.77 -8.05
N LEU A 84 -9.27 -10.06 -7.92
CA LEU A 84 -9.43 -10.98 -9.05
C LEU A 84 -10.67 -10.64 -9.89
N LYS A 85 -11.82 -10.38 -9.25
CA LYS A 85 -13.05 -9.93 -9.93
C LYS A 85 -12.77 -8.69 -10.77
N ARG A 86 -12.12 -7.68 -10.19
CA ARG A 86 -11.81 -6.43 -10.91
C ARG A 86 -10.87 -6.65 -12.09
N ARG A 87 -9.93 -7.58 -11.99
CA ARG A 87 -9.01 -7.91 -13.10
C ARG A 87 -9.72 -8.64 -14.23
N LEU A 88 -10.61 -9.59 -13.90
CA LEU A 88 -11.41 -10.29 -14.89
C LEU A 88 -12.37 -9.34 -15.62
N ASN A 89 -13.02 -8.44 -14.87
CA ASN A 89 -13.84 -7.36 -15.43
C ASN A 89 -13.02 -6.46 -16.38
N ASP A 90 -11.77 -6.15 -16.04
CA ASP A 90 -10.90 -5.36 -16.92
C ASP A 90 -10.57 -6.07 -18.24
N CYS A 91 -10.41 -7.40 -18.20
CA CYS A 91 -10.16 -8.22 -19.38
C CYS A 91 -11.43 -8.57 -20.16
N GLY A 92 -12.62 -8.11 -19.71
CA GLY A 92 -13.91 -8.55 -20.25
C GLY A 92 -14.14 -10.06 -20.14
N SER A 93 -13.44 -10.72 -19.22
CA SER A 93 -13.44 -12.17 -19.07
C SER A 93 -14.53 -12.63 -18.10
N SER A 94 -15.03 -13.84 -18.32
CA SER A 94 -16.03 -14.47 -17.45
C SER A 94 -15.53 -14.61 -16.00
N LEU A 95 -16.36 -14.23 -15.03
CA LEU A 95 -16.07 -14.41 -13.60
C LEU A 95 -15.92 -15.89 -13.21
N TRP A 96 -16.40 -16.83 -14.04
CA TRP A 96 -16.20 -18.26 -13.82
C TRP A 96 -14.73 -18.66 -13.77
N TYR A 97 -13.81 -17.90 -14.39
CA TYR A 97 -12.38 -18.16 -14.29
C TYR A 97 -11.82 -18.02 -12.87
N MET A 98 -12.54 -17.39 -11.94
CA MET A 98 -12.15 -17.34 -10.53
C MET A 98 -12.06 -18.74 -9.90
N ILE A 99 -12.81 -19.73 -10.43
CA ILE A 99 -12.78 -21.13 -9.96
C ILE A 99 -11.42 -21.80 -10.23
N LEU A 100 -10.62 -21.30 -11.18
CA LEU A 100 -9.29 -21.83 -11.43
C LEU A 100 -8.36 -21.67 -10.23
N VAL A 101 -8.53 -20.62 -9.43
CA VAL A 101 -7.70 -20.37 -8.23
C VAL A 101 -7.87 -21.50 -7.19
N PRO A 102 -9.08 -21.81 -6.68
CA PRO A 102 -9.25 -22.91 -5.75
C PRO A 102 -8.92 -24.27 -6.37
N ILE A 103 -9.18 -24.51 -7.66
CA ILE A 103 -8.77 -25.76 -8.33
C ILE A 103 -7.25 -25.92 -8.31
N ALA A 104 -6.49 -24.87 -8.63
CA ALA A 104 -5.04 -24.91 -8.63
C ALA A 104 -4.51 -25.12 -7.20
N CYS A 105 -5.06 -24.41 -6.22
CA CYS A 105 -4.69 -24.60 -4.81
C CYS A 105 -4.97 -26.03 -4.31
N LEU A 106 -6.13 -26.61 -4.65
CA LEU A 106 -6.47 -28.00 -4.30
C LEU A 106 -5.59 -29.01 -5.05
N SER A 107 -5.22 -28.73 -6.29
CA SER A 107 -4.35 -29.61 -7.08
C SER A 107 -2.94 -29.66 -6.48
N LEU A 108 -2.42 -28.51 -6.02
CA LEU A 108 -1.16 -28.43 -5.26
C LEU A 108 -1.24 -29.14 -3.91
N TRP A 109 -2.39 -29.03 -3.23
CA TRP A 109 -2.65 -29.74 -1.98
C TRP A 109 -2.51 -31.27 -2.14
N VAL A 110 -3.07 -31.81 -3.23
CA VAL A 110 -2.93 -33.23 -3.57
C VAL A 110 -1.50 -33.58 -3.92
N TYR A 111 -0.83 -32.73 -4.70
CA TYR A 111 0.55 -32.93 -5.11
C TYR A 111 1.50 -33.08 -3.91
N TRP A 112 1.26 -32.35 -2.82
CA TRP A 112 2.04 -32.46 -1.58
C TRP A 112 1.61 -33.58 -0.63
N GLY A 113 0.70 -34.45 -1.05
CA GLY A 113 0.27 -35.60 -0.24
C GLY A 113 -0.49 -35.21 1.03
N MET A 114 -1.06 -34.00 1.09
CA MET A 114 -1.88 -33.57 2.22
C MET A 114 -3.26 -34.25 2.18
N SER A 115 -3.80 -34.58 3.36
CA SER A 115 -5.11 -35.24 3.47
C SER A 115 -6.27 -34.29 3.17
N PHE A 116 -7.36 -34.82 2.60
CA PHE A 116 -8.62 -34.10 2.36
C PHE A 116 -9.59 -34.08 3.54
N SER A 117 -9.15 -34.47 4.74
CA SER A 117 -10.05 -34.47 5.90
C SER A 117 -10.47 -33.03 6.26
N TRP A 118 -11.73 -32.85 6.65
CA TRP A 118 -12.23 -31.53 7.11
C TRP A 118 -11.36 -30.93 8.21
N LYS A 119 -10.84 -31.80 9.10
CA LYS A 119 -9.91 -31.42 10.14
C LYS A 119 -8.59 -30.87 9.58
N SER A 120 -7.97 -31.58 8.63
CA SER A 120 -6.73 -31.14 7.96
C SER A 120 -6.92 -29.83 7.18
N ILE A 121 -8.06 -29.67 6.51
CA ILE A 121 -8.39 -28.43 5.79
C ILE A 121 -8.59 -27.27 6.76
N SER A 122 -9.38 -27.48 7.81
CA SER A 122 -9.66 -26.46 8.85
C SER A 122 -8.41 -26.05 9.61
N GLU A 123 -7.60 -27.01 10.06
CA GLU A 123 -6.33 -26.75 10.74
C GLU A 123 -5.35 -26.01 9.83
N THR A 124 -5.27 -26.31 8.55
CA THR A 124 -4.36 -25.57 7.65
C THR A 124 -4.90 -24.17 7.34
N PHE A 125 -6.21 -24.03 7.14
CA PHE A 125 -6.85 -22.75 6.86
C PHE A 125 -6.76 -21.77 8.04
N ILE A 126 -6.83 -22.29 9.27
CA ILE A 126 -6.81 -21.50 10.49
C ILE A 126 -5.39 -21.37 11.06
N ASN A 127 -4.60 -22.43 11.04
CA ASN A 127 -3.38 -22.55 11.85
C ASN A 127 -2.10 -22.22 11.08
N THR A 128 -2.12 -22.14 9.74
CA THR A 128 -1.00 -21.72 8.88
C THR A 128 0.38 -21.95 9.52
N ASN A 129 0.73 -23.20 9.78
CA ASN A 129 2.15 -23.55 9.76
C ASN A 129 2.61 -23.15 8.36
N PHE A 130 3.53 -22.19 8.31
CA PHE A 130 4.06 -21.55 7.12
C PHE A 130 4.72 -22.60 6.21
N TYR A 131 3.94 -23.34 5.44
CA TYR A 131 4.46 -24.06 4.29
C TYR A 131 4.70 -22.99 3.21
N TRP A 132 5.92 -22.44 3.22
CA TRP A 132 6.37 -21.38 2.32
C TRP A 132 6.03 -21.69 0.86
N ASP A 133 6.14 -22.95 0.46
CA ASP A 133 5.84 -23.39 -0.90
C ASP A 133 4.35 -23.21 -1.25
N GLY A 134 3.42 -23.56 -0.35
CA GLY A 134 1.96 -23.33 -0.48
C GLY A 134 1.59 -21.88 -0.63
N PHE A 135 2.22 -21.07 0.21
CA PHE A 135 2.05 -19.64 0.22
C PHE A 135 2.48 -19.01 -1.12
N PHE A 136 3.68 -19.31 -1.63
CA PHE A 136 4.16 -18.73 -2.88
C PHE A 136 3.36 -19.18 -4.11
N TRP A 137 2.88 -20.41 -4.15
CA TRP A 137 2.10 -20.92 -5.27
C TRP A 137 0.73 -20.24 -5.40
N GLU A 138 0.04 -19.93 -4.29
CA GLU A 138 -1.23 -19.20 -4.33
C GLU A 138 -1.05 -17.83 -5.02
N TYR A 139 -0.02 -17.07 -4.62
CA TYR A 139 0.26 -15.76 -5.22
C TYR A 139 0.79 -15.87 -6.64
N PHE A 140 1.51 -16.95 -7.00
CA PHE A 140 1.91 -17.21 -8.38
C PHE A 140 0.69 -17.42 -9.28
N VAL A 141 -0.26 -18.26 -8.85
CA VAL A 141 -1.52 -18.49 -9.58
C VAL A 141 -2.29 -17.19 -9.74
N LEU A 142 -2.38 -16.37 -8.70
CA LEU A 142 -2.98 -15.04 -8.80
C LEU A 142 -2.22 -14.16 -9.80
N ALA A 143 -0.89 -14.10 -9.73
CA ALA A 143 -0.07 -13.31 -10.65
C ALA A 143 -0.26 -13.70 -12.12
N CYS A 144 -0.57 -14.97 -12.43
CA CYS A 144 -0.88 -15.42 -13.79
C CYS A 144 -2.11 -14.72 -14.40
N PHE A 145 -3.07 -14.25 -13.60
CA PHE A 145 -4.20 -13.44 -14.10
C PHE A 145 -3.81 -12.03 -14.54
N ALA A 146 -2.54 -11.64 -14.35
CA ALA A 146 -1.97 -10.45 -14.97
C ALA A 146 -1.52 -10.68 -16.41
N LEU A 147 -1.41 -11.93 -16.88
CA LEU A 147 -0.92 -12.28 -18.23
C LEU A 147 -1.91 -11.99 -19.36
N PRO A 148 -3.24 -12.13 -19.22
CA PRO A 148 -4.19 -11.82 -20.29
C PRO A 148 -3.97 -10.39 -20.82
N LEU A 149 -3.72 -10.31 -22.13
CA LEU A 149 -3.33 -9.09 -22.85
C LEU A 149 -4.53 -8.25 -23.31
N SER A 150 -5.72 -8.84 -23.47
CA SER A 150 -6.87 -8.11 -24.01
C SER A 150 -7.48 -7.19 -22.95
N VAL A 151 -7.26 -5.90 -23.10
CA VAL A 151 -8.00 -4.85 -22.39
C VAL A 151 -8.83 -4.15 -23.45
N THR A 152 -10.16 -4.24 -23.35
CA THR A 152 -11.04 -3.46 -24.22
C THR A 152 -11.08 -2.02 -23.72
N ASP A 153 -10.92 -1.04 -24.61
CA ASP A 153 -10.91 0.39 -24.26
C ASP A 153 -12.15 0.81 -23.44
N SER A 154 -13.29 0.17 -23.70
CA SER A 154 -14.52 0.31 -22.92
C SER A 154 -15.27 -1.02 -22.84
N ASN A 155 -15.87 -1.32 -21.68
CA ASN A 155 -16.83 -2.41 -21.54
C ASN A 155 -17.91 -2.06 -20.50
N GLU A 156 -18.86 -2.98 -20.26
CA GLU A 156 -19.96 -2.78 -19.31
C GLU A 156 -19.52 -2.51 -17.85
N TYR A 157 -18.27 -2.82 -17.51
CA TYR A 157 -17.70 -2.65 -16.18
C TYR A 157 -16.90 -1.34 -16.02
N GLY A 158 -16.75 -0.54 -17.08
CA GLY A 158 -16.12 0.79 -17.04
C GLY A 158 -15.13 1.06 -18.17
N LEU A 159 -14.31 2.09 -17.99
CA LEU A 159 -13.26 2.49 -18.93
C LEU A 159 -11.93 1.79 -18.63
N ASP A 160 -11.10 1.67 -19.65
CA ASP A 160 -9.77 1.08 -19.58
C ASP A 160 -8.74 1.96 -18.86
N GLU A 161 -7.55 1.38 -18.66
CA GLU A 161 -6.30 2.07 -18.32
C GLU A 161 -6.38 3.07 -17.14
N GLY A 162 -7.31 2.85 -16.21
CA GLY A 162 -7.44 3.67 -15.02
C GLY A 162 -8.13 5.01 -15.27
N ARG A 163 -8.87 5.16 -16.37
CA ARG A 163 -9.86 6.22 -16.54
C ARG A 163 -11.07 5.95 -15.66
N ASP A 164 -11.41 6.92 -14.83
CA ASP A 164 -12.50 6.80 -13.87
C ASP A 164 -13.70 7.61 -14.38
N SER A 165 -14.88 6.99 -14.50
CA SER A 165 -16.11 7.72 -14.83
C SER A 165 -16.78 8.23 -13.56
N TYR A 166 -17.14 9.51 -13.54
CA TYR A 166 -17.91 10.09 -12.44
C TYR A 166 -18.94 11.09 -12.98
N ASN A 167 -20.22 10.77 -12.80
CA ASN A 167 -21.33 11.51 -13.40
C ASN A 167 -21.15 11.66 -14.92
N ASN A 168 -21.04 12.89 -15.42
CA ASN A 168 -20.89 13.23 -16.84
C ASN A 168 -19.43 13.50 -17.24
N TYR A 169 -18.46 13.21 -16.37
CA TYR A 169 -17.04 13.49 -16.61
C TYR A 169 -16.21 12.21 -16.61
N ILE A 170 -15.16 12.22 -17.43
CA ILE A 170 -14.12 11.20 -17.44
C ILE A 170 -12.87 11.80 -16.81
N ILE A 171 -12.41 11.18 -15.73
CA ILE A 171 -11.14 11.49 -15.10
C ILE A 171 -10.09 10.63 -15.80
N ALA A 172 -9.14 11.28 -16.47
CA ALA A 172 -7.99 10.62 -17.05
C ALA A 172 -6.74 10.91 -16.23
N TYR A 173 -5.71 10.10 -16.45
CA TYR A 173 -4.42 10.24 -15.79
C TYR A 173 -3.34 10.21 -16.87
N ASP A 174 -2.26 10.99 -16.71
CA ASP A 174 -1.26 11.17 -17.75
C ASP A 174 -0.80 9.83 -18.37
N ARG A 175 -1.03 9.67 -19.68
CA ARG A 175 -0.48 8.53 -20.43
C ARG A 175 1.04 8.60 -20.34
N SER A 176 1.70 7.45 -20.21
CA SER A 176 3.17 7.40 -20.04
C SER A 176 3.93 8.02 -21.22
N SER A 177 3.25 8.29 -22.33
CA SER A 177 3.78 8.92 -23.53
C SER A 177 3.61 10.44 -23.59
N THR A 178 2.92 11.08 -22.63
CA THR A 178 2.66 12.54 -22.64
C THR A 178 3.25 13.25 -21.43
N VAL A 179 4.32 12.72 -20.83
CA VAL A 179 5.14 13.53 -19.94
C VAL A 179 5.90 14.50 -20.84
N SER A 180 5.34 15.70 -20.96
CA SER A 180 5.99 16.87 -21.53
C SER A 180 7.39 17.00 -20.95
N GLU A 181 8.38 16.94 -21.84
CA GLU A 181 9.68 17.57 -21.63
C GLU A 181 9.41 19.02 -21.22
N ASP A 182 9.71 19.39 -19.97
CA ASP A 182 9.99 20.80 -19.74
C ASP A 182 11.01 21.04 -18.63
N LYS A 183 12.00 21.84 -19.05
CA LYS A 183 13.14 22.47 -18.39
C LYS A 183 14.29 21.59 -17.91
N ASP A 184 15.45 21.85 -18.55
CA ASP A 184 16.84 21.60 -18.13
C ASP A 184 17.13 22.17 -16.72
N ILE A 185 16.41 21.70 -15.72
CA ILE A 185 16.83 21.82 -14.33
C ILE A 185 17.75 20.62 -14.11
N GLY A 186 19.00 20.87 -13.71
CA GLY A 186 19.93 19.80 -13.39
C GLY A 186 19.27 18.81 -12.42
N THR A 187 19.42 17.51 -12.67
CA THR A 187 18.76 16.45 -11.86
C THR A 187 19.02 16.64 -10.36
N PHE A 188 20.21 17.13 -10.01
CA PHE A 188 20.59 17.46 -8.64
C PHE A 188 19.78 18.62 -8.04
N ASP A 189 19.61 19.73 -8.78
CA ASP A 189 18.84 20.89 -8.32
C ASP A 189 17.36 20.54 -8.14
N TYR A 190 16.81 19.69 -9.02
CA TYR A 190 15.47 19.15 -8.84
C TYR A 190 15.34 18.30 -7.57
N VAL A 191 16.31 17.42 -7.32
CA VAL A 191 16.34 16.58 -6.11
C VAL A 191 16.45 17.43 -4.84
N CYS A 192 17.41 18.35 -4.79
CA CYS A 192 17.60 19.24 -3.65
C CYS A 192 16.39 20.14 -3.43
N GLY A 193 15.81 20.71 -4.50
CA GLY A 193 14.60 21.50 -4.44
C GLY A 193 13.42 20.72 -3.87
N CYS A 194 13.21 19.48 -4.32
CA CYS A 194 12.16 18.61 -3.77
C CYS A 194 12.38 18.30 -2.28
N ILE A 195 13.60 17.96 -1.88
CA ILE A 195 13.93 17.68 -0.47
C ILE A 195 13.69 18.92 0.39
N TRP A 196 14.14 20.08 -0.06
CA TRP A 196 13.97 21.35 0.63
C TRP A 196 12.50 21.75 0.76
N ASP A 197 11.73 21.59 -0.32
CA ASP A 197 10.30 21.86 -0.33
C ASP A 197 9.54 20.97 0.65
N VAL A 198 9.89 19.68 0.70
CA VAL A 198 9.26 18.70 1.59
C VAL A 198 9.61 18.98 3.05
N LEU A 199 10.89 19.15 3.35
CA LEU A 199 11.38 19.23 4.72
C LEU A 199 11.25 20.62 5.33
N PHE A 200 11.29 21.70 4.56
CA PHE A 200 11.43 23.05 5.15
C PHE A 200 10.42 24.07 4.64
N VAL A 201 10.07 24.08 3.35
CA VAL A 201 9.17 25.12 2.79
C VAL A 201 7.70 24.79 3.00
N LYS A 202 7.31 23.54 2.73
CA LYS A 202 5.91 23.09 2.74
C LYS A 202 5.62 21.94 3.73
N PRO A 203 6.19 21.93 4.96
CA PRO A 203 6.00 20.81 5.89
C PRO A 203 4.56 20.69 6.42
N PHE A 204 3.77 21.77 6.37
CA PHE A 204 2.38 21.82 6.83
C PHE A 204 1.37 22.22 5.74
N ASP A 205 1.81 22.29 4.47
CA ASP A 205 0.90 22.57 3.36
C ASP A 205 0.14 21.30 2.95
N ILE A 206 -1.06 21.15 3.49
CA ILE A 206 -1.95 20.02 3.22
C ILE A 206 -2.79 20.25 1.96
N LYS A 207 -2.95 21.51 1.51
CA LYS A 207 -3.85 21.87 0.39
C LYS A 207 -3.20 21.70 -0.98
N GLY A 208 -1.87 21.60 -1.02
CA GLY A 208 -1.12 21.41 -2.25
C GLY A 208 -1.35 20.06 -2.93
N ARG A 209 -0.68 19.89 -4.07
CA ARG A 209 -0.58 18.64 -4.83
C ARG A 209 0.90 18.26 -4.98
N ALA A 210 1.19 16.98 -5.04
CA ALA A 210 2.54 16.47 -5.29
C ALA A 210 2.48 15.34 -6.33
N SER A 211 3.27 15.47 -7.41
CA SER A 211 3.38 14.43 -8.44
C SER A 211 4.06 13.17 -7.90
N VAL A 212 3.95 12.05 -8.63
CA VAL A 212 4.61 10.79 -8.27
C VAL A 212 6.12 10.94 -8.19
N SER A 213 6.73 11.67 -9.14
CA SER A 213 8.17 11.91 -9.14
C SER A 213 8.62 12.73 -7.93
N ALA A 214 7.91 13.81 -7.61
CA ALA A 214 8.18 14.63 -6.44
C ALA A 214 7.96 13.83 -5.14
N PHE A 215 6.99 12.93 -5.10
CA PHE A 215 6.76 12.03 -3.98
C PHE A 215 7.94 11.06 -3.78
N TRP A 216 8.40 10.38 -4.83
CA TRP A 216 9.53 9.45 -4.76
C TRP A 216 10.83 10.15 -4.35
N VAL A 217 11.15 11.27 -5.01
CA VAL A 217 12.33 12.07 -4.69
C VAL A 217 12.24 12.63 -3.28
N GLY A 218 11.08 13.13 -2.87
CA GLY A 218 10.82 13.61 -1.52
C GLY A 218 10.98 12.51 -0.48
N LEU A 219 10.42 11.32 -0.71
CA LEU A 219 10.50 10.17 0.20
C LEU A 219 11.94 9.67 0.37
N VAL A 220 12.60 9.33 -0.74
CA VAL A 220 13.96 8.76 -0.72
C VAL A 220 14.96 9.83 -0.27
N GLY A 221 14.86 11.03 -0.84
CA GLY A 221 15.76 12.14 -0.54
C GLY A 221 15.65 12.62 0.89
N SER A 222 14.43 12.79 1.42
CA SER A 222 14.26 13.17 2.84
C SER A 222 14.76 12.07 3.77
N ARG A 223 14.55 10.79 3.45
CA ARG A 223 15.05 9.68 4.26
C ARG A 223 16.57 9.69 4.33
N LEU A 224 17.24 9.79 3.19
CA LEU A 224 18.71 9.86 3.12
C LEU A 224 19.25 11.10 3.84
N PHE A 225 18.63 12.26 3.63
CA PHE A 225 19.03 13.50 4.29
C PHE A 225 18.92 13.41 5.82
N MET A 226 17.81 12.84 6.32
CA MET A 226 17.63 12.64 7.76
C MET A 226 18.58 11.60 8.34
N ASP A 227 18.90 10.54 7.59
CA ASP A 227 19.90 9.56 8.02
C ASP A 227 21.27 10.23 8.16
N VAL A 228 21.67 11.08 7.20
CA VAL A 228 22.91 11.87 7.31
C VAL A 228 22.92 12.76 8.55
N ILE A 229 21.83 13.51 8.80
CA ILE A 229 21.71 14.35 10.01
C ILE A 229 21.82 13.51 11.28
N MET A 230 21.12 12.38 11.33
CA MET A 230 21.13 11.48 12.48
C MET A 230 22.52 10.92 12.75
N TYR A 231 23.23 10.44 11.73
CA TYR A 231 24.59 9.94 11.87
C TYR A 231 25.59 11.04 12.26
N MET A 232 25.42 12.27 11.74
CA MET A 232 26.22 13.42 12.19
C MET A 232 25.97 13.72 13.68
N ALA A 233 24.71 13.76 14.11
CA ALA A 233 24.37 13.99 15.52
C ALA A 233 24.94 12.90 16.44
N ILE A 234 24.82 11.63 16.06
CA ILE A 234 25.42 10.49 16.79
C ILE A 234 26.94 10.63 16.87
N SER A 235 27.59 11.02 15.77
CA SER A 235 29.05 11.19 15.70
C SER A 235 29.53 12.31 16.63
N VAL A 236 28.85 13.47 16.61
CA VAL A 236 29.17 14.59 17.50
C VAL A 236 28.99 14.20 18.97
N VAL A 237 27.89 13.55 19.31
CA VAL A 237 27.65 13.04 20.67
C VAL A 237 28.73 12.06 21.09
N SER A 238 29.10 11.13 20.20
CA SER A 238 30.15 10.14 20.48
C SER A 238 31.49 10.81 20.75
N LEU A 239 31.84 11.87 20.01
CA LEU A 239 33.05 12.67 20.25
C LEU A 239 33.03 13.40 21.59
N ILE A 240 31.89 13.99 21.98
CA ILE A 240 31.73 14.66 23.28
C ILE A 240 31.95 13.67 24.43
N VAL A 241 31.35 12.48 24.33
CA VAL A 241 31.51 11.41 25.33
C VAL A 241 32.95 10.91 25.38
N GLN A 242 33.62 10.73 24.23
CA GLN A 242 35.03 10.34 24.17
C GLN A 242 35.97 11.38 24.83
N ARG A 243 35.60 12.66 24.81
CA ARG A 243 36.34 13.74 25.49
C ARG A 243 36.12 13.77 27.00
N GLY A 244 35.37 12.82 27.56
CA GLY A 244 35.13 12.70 29.00
C GLY A 244 34.11 13.70 29.55
N ILE A 245 33.36 14.38 28.68
CA ILE A 245 32.29 15.30 29.10
C ILE A 245 31.05 14.44 29.43
N PRO A 246 30.55 14.46 30.69
CA PRO A 246 29.36 13.69 31.05
C PRO A 246 28.14 14.33 30.37
N LEU A 247 27.63 13.64 29.34
CA LEU A 247 26.43 14.04 28.61
C LEU A 247 25.34 12.99 28.85
N TYR A 248 24.24 13.39 29.49
CA TYR A 248 23.07 12.54 29.64
C TYR A 248 22.11 12.78 28.46
N ILE A 249 21.93 11.77 27.62
CA ILE A 249 20.90 11.77 26.58
C ILE A 249 19.79 10.82 27.01
N PRO A 250 18.55 11.30 27.23
CA PRO A 250 17.43 10.41 27.51
C PRO A 250 17.20 9.48 26.32
N ARG A 251 16.69 8.28 26.55
CA ARG A 251 16.46 7.25 25.52
C ARG A 251 15.64 7.75 24.31
N TRP A 252 14.81 8.77 24.53
CA TRP A 252 13.96 9.41 23.51
C TRP A 252 14.60 10.62 22.83
N GLY A 253 15.78 11.09 23.26
CA GLY A 253 16.39 12.34 22.83
C GLY A 253 16.60 12.41 21.32
N PHE A 254 17.13 11.35 20.72
CA PHE A 254 17.29 11.26 19.26
C PHE A 254 15.97 11.02 18.51
N MET A 255 14.94 10.49 19.16
CA MET A 255 13.64 10.27 18.52
C MET A 255 12.91 11.59 18.22
N VAL A 256 13.19 12.66 18.98
CA VAL A 256 12.63 13.99 18.72
C VAL A 256 13.02 14.50 17.32
N ILE A 257 14.23 14.18 16.86
CA ILE A 257 14.71 14.54 15.51
C ILE A 257 13.86 13.89 14.40
N LEU A 258 13.26 12.73 14.69
CA LEU A 258 12.42 11.98 13.74
C LEU A 258 10.98 12.51 13.65
N ILE A 259 10.54 13.36 14.58
CA ILE A 259 9.19 13.94 14.55
C ILE A 259 9.05 14.86 13.33
N TRP A 260 10.05 15.69 13.05
CA TRP A 260 10.05 16.62 11.93
C TRP A 260 9.86 15.94 10.56
N PRO A 261 10.70 14.97 10.16
CA PRO A 261 10.49 14.29 8.89
C PRO A 261 9.22 13.43 8.87
N ALA A 262 8.77 12.90 10.02
CA ALA A 262 7.50 12.18 10.06
C ALA A 262 6.33 13.09 9.65
N ILE A 263 6.27 14.31 10.20
CA ILE A 263 5.26 15.30 9.83
C ILE A 263 5.38 15.67 8.35
N ALA A 264 6.60 15.97 7.87
CA ALA A 264 6.85 16.31 6.47
C ALA A 264 6.38 15.21 5.51
N MET A 265 6.62 13.94 5.85
CA MET A 265 6.22 12.78 5.06
C MET A 265 4.71 12.54 5.07
N ILE A 266 4.04 12.78 6.20
CA ILE A 266 2.57 12.74 6.28
C ILE A 266 1.98 13.80 5.37
N THR A 267 2.46 15.05 5.44
CA THR A 267 1.98 16.15 4.59
C THR A 267 2.25 15.92 3.11
N LEU A 268 3.43 15.40 2.75
CA LEU A 268 3.76 15.02 1.38
C LEU A 268 2.82 13.91 0.86
N SER A 269 2.51 12.92 1.69
CA SER A 269 1.59 11.83 1.36
C SER A 269 0.16 12.34 1.14
N ILE A 270 -0.32 13.28 1.95
CA ILE A 270 -1.64 13.91 1.73
C ILE A 270 -1.68 14.66 0.39
N ARG A 271 -0.66 15.47 0.08
CA ARG A 271 -0.57 16.17 -1.20
C ARG A 271 -0.53 15.21 -2.40
N ARG A 272 0.11 14.05 -2.25
CA ARG A 272 0.14 12.98 -3.27
C ARG A 272 -1.24 12.33 -3.45
N LEU A 273 -1.98 12.12 -2.35
CA LEU A 273 -3.37 11.63 -2.41
C LEU A 273 -4.27 12.64 -3.14
N HIS A 274 -4.13 13.94 -2.86
CA HIS A 274 -4.88 14.99 -3.55
C HIS A 274 -4.58 15.03 -5.05
N ASP A 275 -3.33 14.81 -5.41
CA ASP A 275 -2.89 14.68 -6.81
C ASP A 275 -3.36 13.36 -7.48
N SER A 276 -4.03 12.48 -6.74
CA SER A 276 -4.71 11.28 -7.24
C SER A 276 -6.24 11.36 -7.07
N LEU A 277 -6.81 12.55 -6.82
CA LEU A 277 -8.23 12.78 -6.48
C LEU A 277 -8.72 12.05 -5.22
N LEU A 278 -7.81 11.61 -4.36
CA LEU A 278 -8.15 11.02 -3.07
C LEU A 278 -8.12 12.07 -1.97
N SER A 279 -9.03 11.94 -1.00
CA SER A 279 -8.95 12.69 0.25
C SER A 279 -7.68 12.35 1.03
N GLY A 280 -7.09 13.35 1.68
CA GLY A 280 -5.99 13.16 2.62
C GLY A 280 -6.31 12.21 3.77
N LEU A 281 -7.60 12.01 4.11
CA LEU A 281 -8.06 11.08 5.14
C LEU A 281 -7.67 9.62 4.84
N TRP A 282 -7.46 9.27 3.57
CA TRP A 282 -6.99 7.94 3.18
C TRP A 282 -5.63 7.58 3.78
N ILE A 283 -4.85 8.54 4.28
CA ILE A 283 -3.57 8.26 4.94
C ILE A 283 -3.71 7.35 6.16
N ILE A 284 -4.85 7.40 6.87
CA ILE A 284 -5.16 6.50 7.99
C ILE A 284 -5.25 5.05 7.50
N GLY A 285 -5.66 4.85 6.25
CA GLY A 285 -5.74 3.53 5.61
C GLY A 285 -4.40 2.81 5.49
N LEU A 286 -3.25 3.50 5.57
CA LEU A 286 -1.94 2.85 5.61
C LEU A 286 -1.75 1.94 6.85
N PHE A 287 -2.45 2.22 7.95
CA PHE A 287 -2.37 1.43 9.17
C PHE A 287 -3.35 0.26 9.21
N VAL A 288 -4.28 0.19 8.26
CA VAL A 288 -5.29 -0.87 8.20
C VAL A 288 -4.86 -1.90 7.15
N PRO A 289 -4.62 -3.17 7.54
CA PRO A 289 -4.27 -4.23 6.59
C PRO A 289 -5.27 -4.30 5.43
N TYR A 290 -4.78 -4.63 4.23
CA TYR A 290 -5.52 -4.68 2.97
C TYR A 290 -5.96 -3.31 2.41
N ILE A 291 -6.34 -2.35 3.26
CA ILE A 291 -6.58 -0.96 2.84
C ILE A 291 -5.25 -0.28 2.48
N ASN A 292 -4.20 -0.58 3.23
CA ASN A 292 -2.84 -0.10 2.98
C ASN A 292 -2.34 -0.40 1.56
N ILE A 293 -2.77 -1.51 0.94
CA ILE A 293 -2.47 -1.87 -0.46
C ILE A 293 -3.03 -0.80 -1.42
N PHE A 294 -4.29 -0.42 -1.22
CA PHE A 294 -4.96 0.60 -2.02
C PHE A 294 -4.28 1.97 -1.86
N VAL A 295 -4.02 2.38 -0.63
CA VAL A 295 -3.41 3.70 -0.35
C VAL A 295 -1.97 3.76 -0.88
N SER A 296 -1.17 2.72 -0.65
CA SER A 296 0.20 2.65 -1.16
C SER A 296 0.28 2.65 -2.69
N TYR A 297 -0.67 2.01 -3.37
CA TYR A 297 -0.75 2.09 -4.84
C TYR A 297 -0.90 3.54 -5.33
N HIS A 298 -1.78 4.31 -4.68
CA HIS A 298 -2.03 5.70 -5.06
C HIS A 298 -0.86 6.63 -4.72
N LEU A 299 -0.16 6.34 -3.64
CA LEU A 299 1.05 7.08 -3.28
C LEU A 299 2.21 6.82 -4.25
N LEU A 300 2.44 5.55 -4.61
CA LEU A 300 3.68 5.13 -5.28
C LEU A 300 3.58 5.02 -6.80
N PHE A 301 2.41 4.67 -7.34
CA PHE A 301 2.29 4.26 -8.74
C PHE A 301 1.16 4.94 -9.53
N LYS A 302 0.03 5.26 -8.90
CA LYS A 302 -1.06 5.99 -9.59
C LYS A 302 -0.50 7.33 -10.03
N LYS A 303 -0.75 7.72 -11.28
CA LYS A 303 -0.23 8.96 -11.87
C LYS A 303 -1.07 10.18 -11.46
N SER A 304 -0.63 11.36 -11.88
CA SER A 304 -1.36 12.62 -11.75
C SER A 304 -2.58 12.62 -12.69
N TRP A 305 -3.69 13.18 -12.22
CA TRP A 305 -4.95 13.24 -12.98
C TRP A 305 -5.08 14.55 -13.77
N HIS A 306 -5.84 14.48 -14.85
CA HIS A 306 -6.37 15.61 -15.59
C HIS A 306 -7.82 15.32 -16.02
N ILE A 307 -8.61 16.36 -16.27
CA ILE A 307 -9.98 16.19 -16.79
C ILE A 307 -9.90 16.27 -18.30
N GLU A 308 -10.34 15.22 -18.99
CA GLU A 308 -10.61 15.27 -20.42
C GLU A 308 -11.96 16.00 -20.62
N SER A 309 -11.96 17.03 -21.47
CA SER A 309 -13.15 17.83 -21.83
C SER A 309 -13.71 17.44 -23.19
#